data_AF-A0A8C3RN55-F1
#
_entry.id   AF-A0A8C3RN55-F1
#
_cell.length_a   1.000
_cell.length_b   1.000
_cell.length_c   1.000
_cell.angle_alpha   90.00
_cell.angle_beta   90.00
_cell.angle_gamma   90.00
#
_symmetry.space_group_name_H-M   'P 1'
#
loop_
_entity.id
_entity.type
_entity.pdbx_description
1 polymer ?
#
loop_
_entity_poly.entity_id
_entity_poly.type
_entity_poly.pdbx_seq_one_letter_code
_entity_poly.pdbx_strand_id
1 'polypeptide(L)'
;MLGAACNFWDTQRGLLGCLCQVHGTPPRLCPHSASPPSTSGSLPVLPFQEVWGRSFCRPLEMLVDIVSEYPSEVEHMFSPSCISLQRCTGCCGDETLQCVPVETTNVTMQVRARWSPVLLGHQKPMGLERTRAVLGASWQENGRRKAMFSGSAEPGLWGPHILCVGNLGVHV
;
A
#
# COMPACT_ATOMS: atom_id res chain seq x y z
N MET A 1 -17.35 -6.29 3.95
CA MET A 1 -17.08 -7.45 3.07
C MET A 1 -17.05 -6.92 1.64
N LEU A 2 -15.85 -6.69 1.08
CA LEU A 2 -15.65 -6.21 -0.28
C LEU A 2 -15.69 -7.41 -1.24
N GLY A 3 -16.82 -7.60 -1.92
CA GLY A 3 -16.92 -8.56 -3.01
C GLY A 3 -16.62 -7.88 -4.34
N ALA A 4 -15.50 -8.24 -4.97
CA ALA A 4 -15.29 -7.95 -6.39
C ALA A 4 -15.90 -9.13 -7.18
N ALA A 5 -17.02 -8.90 -7.86
CA ALA A 5 -17.59 -9.88 -8.78
C ALA A 5 -17.20 -9.49 -10.21
N CYS A 6 -16.33 -10.28 -10.85
CA CYS A 6 -16.13 -10.23 -12.30
C CYS A 6 -17.20 -11.14 -12.94
N ASN A 7 -18.31 -10.57 -13.39
CA ASN A 7 -19.27 -11.34 -14.19
C ASN A 7 -18.76 -11.38 -15.64
N PHE A 8 -18.29 -12.54 -16.05
CA PHE A 8 -18.00 -12.88 -17.43
C PHE A 8 -19.33 -13.03 -18.17
N TRP A 9 -19.73 -12.03 -18.95
CA TRP A 9 -20.84 -12.18 -19.90
C TRP A 9 -20.58 -11.35 -21.17
N ASP A 10 -20.19 -12.04 -22.24
CA ASP A 10 -20.84 -12.03 -23.57
C ASP A 10 -19.85 -12.48 -24.66
N THR A 11 -19.97 -13.74 -25.08
CA THR A 11 -19.16 -14.38 -26.13
C THR A 11 -19.55 -13.93 -27.56
N GLN A 12 -20.37 -12.89 -27.77
CA GLN A 12 -20.81 -12.50 -29.11
C GLN A 12 -20.34 -11.14 -29.64
N ARG A 13 -19.63 -10.29 -28.88
CA ARG A 13 -19.25 -8.94 -29.39
C ARG A 13 -17.79 -8.51 -29.25
N GLY A 14 -16.86 -9.40 -28.87
CA GLY A 14 -15.42 -9.20 -29.06
C GLY A 14 -14.83 -7.91 -28.43
N LEU A 15 -15.44 -7.37 -27.37
CA LEU A 15 -14.96 -6.19 -26.65
C LEU A 15 -14.62 -6.59 -25.22
N LEU A 16 -13.33 -6.80 -24.94
CA LEU A 16 -12.80 -7.03 -23.59
C LEU A 16 -12.73 -5.70 -22.84
N GLY A 17 -13.81 -5.33 -22.16
CA GLY A 17 -13.82 -4.23 -21.20
C GLY A 17 -14.14 -4.75 -19.80
N CYS A 18 -13.29 -4.47 -18.82
CA CYS A 18 -13.62 -4.69 -17.41
C CYS A 18 -14.39 -3.47 -16.90
N LEU A 19 -15.66 -3.65 -16.54
CA LEU A 19 -16.39 -2.64 -15.78
C LEU A 19 -16.13 -2.83 -14.28
N CYS A 20 -15.53 -1.85 -13.65
CA CYS A 20 -15.51 -1.76 -12.19
C CYS A 20 -16.80 -1.08 -11.73
N GLN A 21 -17.73 -1.83 -11.14
CA GLN A 21 -18.95 -1.26 -10.56
C GLN A 21 -18.71 -0.97 -9.08
N VAL A 22 -18.71 0.32 -8.71
CA VAL A 22 -18.81 0.74 -7.31
C VAL A 22 -20.25 1.18 -7.08
N HIS A 23 -20.91 0.63 -6.04
CA HIS A 23 -22.32 0.93 -5.75
C HIS A 23 -22.56 2.45 -5.71
N GLY A 24 -23.52 2.94 -6.51
CA GLY A 24 -23.95 4.35 -6.50
C GLY A 24 -23.30 5.29 -7.53
N THR A 25 -22.50 4.80 -8.48
CA THR A 25 -21.95 5.64 -9.57
C THR A 25 -22.27 5.07 -10.96
N PRO A 26 -22.46 5.93 -11.99
CA PRO A 26 -22.64 5.46 -13.37
C PRO A 26 -21.33 4.81 -13.86
N PRO A 27 -21.42 3.76 -14.71
CA PRO A 27 -20.24 3.06 -15.21
C PRO A 27 -19.34 4.03 -15.99
N ARG A 28 -18.08 4.16 -15.57
CA ARG A 28 -17.05 4.92 -16.28
C ARG A 28 -16.07 3.95 -16.94
N LEU A 29 -15.67 4.24 -18.16
CA LEU A 29 -14.53 3.59 -18.81
C LEU A 29 -13.25 4.00 -18.06
N CYS A 30 -12.42 3.02 -17.69
CA CYS A 30 -11.10 3.29 -17.11
C CYS A 30 -10.25 4.07 -18.12
N PRO A 31 -9.68 5.23 -17.77
CA PRO A 31 -8.89 6.02 -18.70
C PRO A 31 -7.45 5.51 -18.82
N HIS A 32 -7.24 4.20 -19.02
CA HIS A 32 -5.96 3.64 -19.46
C HIS A 32 -6.21 2.33 -20.23
N SER A 33 -6.59 2.45 -21.49
CA SER A 33 -6.38 1.36 -22.46
C SER A 33 -5.72 1.96 -23.70
N ALA A 34 -4.39 2.11 -23.63
CA ALA A 34 -3.62 1.98 -24.85
C ALA A 34 -3.89 0.55 -25.34
N SER A 35 -4.60 0.43 -26.46
CA SER A 35 -4.79 -0.84 -27.16
C SER A 35 -3.41 -1.49 -27.37
N PRO A 36 -3.25 -2.79 -27.08
CA PRO A 36 -2.03 -3.47 -27.49
C PRO A 36 -2.00 -3.47 -29.03
N PRO A 37 -0.87 -3.14 -29.67
CA PRO A 37 -0.73 -3.36 -31.10
C PRO A 37 -0.98 -4.85 -31.38
N SER A 38 -1.81 -5.11 -32.38
CA SER A 38 -2.11 -6.44 -32.88
C SER A 38 -0.84 -7.09 -33.44
N THR A 39 -0.06 -7.69 -32.56
CA THR A 39 1.00 -8.64 -32.88
C THR A 39 0.51 -10.00 -32.43
N SER A 40 0.42 -10.94 -33.38
CA SER A 40 0.32 -12.37 -33.12
C SER A 40 1.55 -12.84 -32.34
N GLY A 41 1.55 -12.65 -31.02
CA GLY A 41 2.67 -12.97 -30.15
C GLY A 41 2.21 -12.99 -28.70
N SER A 42 2.54 -14.06 -28.00
CA SER A 42 2.29 -14.29 -26.57
C SER A 42 2.40 -13.02 -25.71
N LEU A 43 1.44 -12.82 -24.79
CA LEU A 43 1.57 -11.82 -23.74
C LEU A 43 2.91 -12.02 -22.99
N PRO A 44 3.63 -10.95 -22.62
CA PRO A 44 4.88 -11.08 -21.90
C PRO A 44 4.62 -11.75 -20.54
N VAL A 45 5.30 -12.87 -20.29
CA VAL A 45 5.25 -13.60 -19.02
C VAL A 45 6.37 -13.07 -18.11
N LEU A 46 6.01 -12.55 -16.94
CA LEU A 46 6.99 -12.16 -15.94
C LEU A 46 7.60 -13.41 -15.28
N PRO A 47 8.93 -13.53 -15.20
CA PRO A 47 9.57 -14.66 -14.55
C PRO A 47 9.26 -14.68 -13.05
N PHE A 48 9.22 -15.88 -12.45
CA PHE A 48 8.89 -16.06 -11.03
C PHE A 48 9.74 -15.18 -10.10
N GLN A 49 11.04 -15.06 -10.35
CA GLN A 49 11.95 -14.25 -9.53
C GLN A 49 11.57 -12.75 -9.52
N GLU A 50 11.05 -12.24 -10.64
CA GLU A 50 10.60 -10.86 -10.73
C GLU A 50 9.26 -10.67 -10.00
N VAL A 51 8.34 -11.62 -10.14
CA VAL A 51 7.07 -11.60 -9.41
C VAL A 51 7.34 -11.65 -7.90
N TRP A 52 8.15 -12.62 -7.47
CA TRP A 52 8.56 -12.81 -6.09
C TRP A 52 9.25 -11.57 -5.51
N GLY A 53 10.24 -11.03 -6.24
CA GLY A 53 10.97 -9.83 -5.82
C GLY A 53 10.08 -8.59 -5.71
N ARG A 54 9.04 -8.48 -6.53
CA ARG A 54 8.06 -7.37 -6.45
C ARG A 54 7.06 -7.54 -5.32
N SER A 55 6.72 -8.78 -4.94
CA SER A 55 5.79 -9.11 -3.87
C SER A 55 6.45 -9.20 -2.49
N PHE A 56 7.77 -9.15 -2.40
CA PHE A 56 8.50 -9.30 -1.14
C PHE A 56 8.19 -8.12 -0.19
N CYS A 57 7.84 -8.43 1.07
CA CYS A 57 7.44 -7.48 2.12
C CYS A 57 8.34 -6.22 2.28
N ARG A 58 7.82 -5.06 1.92
CA ARG A 58 8.55 -3.78 2.02
C ARG A 58 7.60 -2.61 2.26
N PRO A 59 8.12 -1.44 2.66
CA PRO A 59 7.31 -0.22 2.71
C PRO A 59 6.88 0.13 1.28
N LEU A 60 5.57 0.20 1.05
CA LEU A 60 4.99 0.68 -0.19
C LEU A 60 3.94 1.75 0.10
N GLU A 61 3.75 2.62 -0.87
CA GLU A 61 2.73 3.65 -0.82
C GLU A 61 1.34 3.03 -0.95
N MET A 62 0.48 3.26 0.04
CA MET A 62 -0.86 2.72 0.14
C MET A 62 -1.84 3.83 0.55
N LEU A 63 -3.03 3.83 -0.04
CA LEU A 63 -4.13 4.69 0.36
C LEU A 63 -4.82 4.10 1.59
N VAL A 64 -4.84 4.85 2.67
CA VAL A 64 -5.58 4.51 3.90
C VAL A 64 -6.75 5.47 4.08
N ASP A 65 -7.87 4.94 4.55
CA ASP A 65 -9.06 5.74 4.85
C ASP A 65 -8.89 6.46 6.18
N ILE A 66 -9.16 7.76 6.20
CA ILE A 66 -8.91 8.60 7.38
C ILE A 66 -9.80 8.17 8.56
N VAL A 67 -11.05 7.79 8.30
CA VAL A 67 -12.00 7.40 9.35
C VAL A 67 -11.56 6.09 10.00
N SER A 68 -10.94 5.18 9.25
CA SER A 68 -10.37 3.95 9.79
C SER A 68 -9.18 4.17 10.73
N GLU A 69 -8.36 5.20 10.47
CA GLU A 69 -7.20 5.56 11.31
C GLU A 69 -7.61 6.39 12.54
N TYR A 70 -8.67 7.19 12.44
CA TYR A 70 -9.19 8.01 13.54
C TYR A 70 -10.68 7.76 13.78
N PRO A 71 -11.04 6.59 14.34
CA PRO A 71 -12.44 6.25 14.61
C PRO A 71 -13.09 7.16 15.66
N SER A 72 -12.31 7.94 16.43
CA SER A 72 -12.83 8.96 17.34
C SER A 72 -13.31 10.23 16.63
N GLU A 73 -12.97 10.41 15.36
CA GLU A 73 -13.24 11.62 14.57
C GLU A 73 -14.40 11.44 13.57
N VAL A 74 -15.35 10.55 13.90
CA VAL A 74 -16.48 10.12 13.04
C VAL A 74 -17.50 11.22 12.72
N GLU A 75 -17.47 12.32 13.46
CA GLU A 75 -18.37 13.47 13.24
C GLU A 75 -17.93 14.35 12.05
N HIS A 76 -16.74 14.10 11.50
CA HIS A 76 -16.17 14.86 10.40
C HIS A 76 -16.13 14.09 9.08
N MET A 77 -16.50 14.78 8.01
CA MET A 77 -16.23 14.39 6.64
C MET A 77 -14.89 14.99 6.21
N PHE A 78 -13.97 14.13 5.75
CA PHE A 78 -12.64 14.52 5.30
C PHE A 78 -12.56 14.63 3.78
N SER A 79 -11.84 15.65 3.30
CA SER A 79 -11.51 15.84 1.89
C SER A 79 -10.00 16.09 1.74
N PRO A 80 -9.25 15.18 1.09
CA PRO A 80 -9.69 13.85 0.60
C PRO A 80 -10.12 12.93 1.77
N SER A 81 -10.88 11.87 1.48
CA SER A 81 -11.29 10.87 2.50
C SER A 81 -10.18 9.83 2.77
N CYS A 82 -9.30 9.63 1.80
CA CYS A 82 -8.13 8.75 1.91
C CYS A 82 -6.83 9.54 1.73
N ILE A 83 -5.76 9.06 2.35
CA ILE A 83 -4.43 9.64 2.25
C ILE A 83 -3.38 8.58 1.97
N SER A 84 -2.28 9.02 1.35
CA SER A 84 -1.21 8.14 0.89
C SER A 84 -0.11 8.00 1.93
N LEU A 85 0.13 6.79 2.44
CA LEU A 85 1.15 6.50 3.45
C LEU A 85 2.04 5.35 3.03
N GLN A 86 3.28 5.35 3.54
CA GLN A 86 4.13 4.17 3.47
C GLN A 86 3.72 3.19 4.56
N ARG A 87 3.26 2.01 4.15
CA ARG A 87 2.93 0.88 5.03
C ARG A 87 3.68 -0.35 4.56
N CYS A 88 4.01 -1.26 5.48
CA CYS A 88 4.53 -2.57 5.11
C CYS A 88 3.46 -3.37 4.40
N THR A 89 3.78 -3.88 3.20
CA THR A 89 2.92 -4.81 2.49
C THR A 89 3.77 -5.73 1.62
N GLY A 90 3.21 -6.89 1.29
CA GLY A 90 3.86 -7.98 0.58
C GLY A 90 3.78 -9.29 1.35
N CYS A 91 4.49 -10.29 0.83
CA CYS A 91 4.50 -11.64 1.35
C CYS A 91 5.87 -11.96 1.97
N CYS A 92 5.83 -12.78 3.03
CA CYS A 92 7.01 -13.45 3.54
C CYS A 92 7.22 -14.77 2.77
N GLY A 93 8.45 -15.28 2.78
CA GLY A 93 8.77 -16.59 2.19
C GLY A 93 8.18 -17.77 2.94
N ASP A 94 7.84 -17.55 4.21
CA ASP A 94 7.37 -18.52 5.16
C ASP A 94 6.04 -18.03 5.74
N GLU A 95 5.06 -18.93 5.80
CA GLU A 95 3.69 -18.67 6.27
C GLU A 95 3.60 -18.44 7.78
N THR A 96 4.61 -18.86 8.53
CA THR A 96 4.73 -18.60 9.98
C THR A 96 5.19 -17.18 10.27
N LEU A 97 5.51 -16.40 9.24
CA LEU A 97 5.99 -15.03 9.33
C LEU A 97 4.96 -14.03 8.83
N GLN A 98 4.93 -12.87 9.47
CA GLN A 98 4.05 -11.76 9.13
C GLN A 98 4.82 -10.50 8.76
N CYS A 99 4.41 -9.84 7.66
CA CYS A 99 4.98 -8.57 7.24
C CYS A 99 4.51 -7.42 8.16
N VAL A 100 5.39 -6.90 9.01
CA VAL A 100 5.08 -5.83 9.99
C VAL A 100 6.20 -4.79 10.05
N PRO A 101 5.91 -3.52 10.35
CA PRO A 101 6.95 -2.48 10.39
C PRO A 101 7.96 -2.68 11.52
N VAL A 102 9.24 -2.52 11.20
CA VAL A 102 10.35 -2.52 12.18
C VAL A 102 10.63 -1.12 12.72
N GLU A 103 10.37 -0.08 11.93
CA GLU A 103 10.49 1.32 12.36
C GLU A 103 9.37 2.17 11.74
N THR A 104 8.71 2.97 12.57
CA THR A 104 7.67 3.91 12.18
C THR A 104 8.02 5.33 12.62
N THR A 105 7.39 6.30 11.98
CA THR A 105 7.50 7.71 12.32
C THR A 105 6.17 8.41 12.04
N ASN A 106 5.83 9.41 12.83
CA ASN A 106 4.62 10.18 12.60
C ASN A 106 4.86 11.24 11.51
N VAL A 107 3.92 11.32 10.57
CA VAL A 107 3.85 12.37 9.56
C VAL A 107 2.56 13.15 9.72
N THR A 108 2.66 14.48 9.70
CA THR A 108 1.49 15.36 9.76
C THR A 108 0.98 15.66 8.36
N MET A 109 -0.26 15.29 8.08
CA MET A 109 -0.96 15.59 6.83
C MET A 109 -2.04 16.64 7.06
N GLN A 110 -2.19 17.57 6.12
CA GLN A 110 -3.29 18.55 6.16
C GLN A 110 -4.46 18.04 5.34
N VAL A 111 -5.61 17.92 5.98
CA VAL A 111 -6.87 17.51 5.35
C VAL A 111 -7.94 18.57 5.58
N ARG A 112 -8.95 18.65 4.71
CA ARG A 112 -10.09 19.53 4.93
C ARG A 112 -11.18 18.77 5.68
N ALA A 113 -11.46 19.15 6.92
CA ALA A 113 -12.49 18.55 7.76
C ALA A 113 -13.78 19.39 7.75
N ARG A 114 -14.93 18.73 7.73
CA ARG A 114 -16.25 19.37 7.67
C ARG A 114 -17.32 18.52 8.35
N TRP A 115 -18.15 19.15 9.17
CA TRP A 115 -19.20 18.46 9.94
C TRP A 115 -20.44 18.07 9.10
N SER A 116 -20.71 18.79 8.02
CA SER A 116 -21.85 18.58 7.13
C SER A 116 -21.52 19.06 5.72
N PRO A 117 -22.05 18.45 4.64
CA PRO A 117 -21.78 18.86 3.26
C PRO A 117 -21.93 20.37 2.98
N VAL A 118 -22.80 21.04 3.76
CA VAL A 118 -23.16 22.45 3.57
C VAL A 118 -22.23 23.41 4.33
N LEU A 119 -21.61 22.98 5.44
CA LEU A 119 -20.79 23.86 6.30
C LEU A 119 -19.42 24.10 5.70
N LEU A 120 -18.82 25.28 5.78
CA LEU A 120 -17.45 25.50 5.27
C LEU A 120 -16.43 24.59 5.97
N GLY A 121 -15.54 23.96 5.21
CA GLY A 121 -14.52 23.07 5.76
C GLY A 121 -13.29 23.85 6.24
N HIS A 122 -12.64 23.36 7.29
CA HIS A 122 -11.40 23.94 7.80
C HIS A 122 -10.24 22.96 7.59
N GLN A 123 -9.01 23.50 7.54
CA GLN A 123 -7.80 22.69 7.47
C GLN A 123 -7.56 22.07 8.85
N LYS A 124 -7.39 20.75 8.90
CA LYS A 124 -7.10 19.99 10.10
C LYS A 124 -5.80 19.21 9.90
N PRO A 125 -4.74 19.48 10.70
CA PRO A 125 -3.53 18.66 10.69
C PRO A 125 -3.81 17.32 11.40
N MET A 126 -3.38 16.22 10.77
CA MET A 126 -3.58 14.85 11.22
C MET A 126 -2.23 14.15 11.31
N GLY A 127 -1.87 13.58 12.45
CA GLY A 127 -0.56 12.93 12.66
C GLY A 127 -0.62 11.42 12.50
N LEU A 128 -0.26 10.88 11.33
CA LEU A 128 -0.38 9.46 11.00
C LEU A 128 0.96 8.72 11.06
N GLU A 129 0.90 7.44 11.46
CA GLU A 129 2.06 6.57 11.46
C GLU A 129 2.45 6.14 10.04
N ARG A 130 3.73 6.34 9.72
CA ARG A 130 4.34 5.98 8.45
C ARG A 130 5.54 5.05 8.70
N THR A 131 5.64 3.95 7.95
CA THR A 131 6.82 3.10 7.96
C THR A 131 8.00 3.79 7.27
N ARG A 132 9.19 3.74 7.87
CA ARG A 132 10.40 4.29 7.25
C ARG A 132 10.97 3.33 6.20
N ALA A 133 11.47 3.90 5.10
CA ALA A 133 12.17 3.14 4.06
C ALA A 133 13.60 2.83 4.50
N VAL A 134 14.11 1.67 4.11
CA VAL A 134 15.52 1.31 4.33
C VAL A 134 16.35 1.94 3.21
N LEU A 135 17.31 2.78 3.57
CA LEU A 135 18.20 3.47 2.61
C LEU A 135 19.52 2.73 2.38
N GLY A 136 19.94 1.93 3.36
CA GLY A 136 21.16 1.13 3.28
C GLY A 136 21.33 0.30 4.54
N ALA A 137 22.17 -0.75 4.45
CA ALA A 137 22.47 -1.61 5.59
C ALA A 137 23.95 -2.00 5.61
N SER A 138 24.55 -1.97 6.79
CA SER A 138 25.96 -2.31 7.04
C SER A 138 26.09 -3.34 8.15
N TRP A 139 27.09 -4.21 8.03
CA TRP A 139 27.53 -5.10 9.10
C TRP A 139 28.31 -4.31 10.16
N GLN A 140 28.17 -4.73 11.41
CA GLN A 140 29.00 -4.27 12.53
C GLN A 140 29.89 -5.41 13.03
N GLU A 141 30.98 -5.04 13.71
CA GLU A 141 32.00 -5.95 14.22
C GLU A 141 31.45 -7.02 15.19
N ASN A 142 30.35 -6.71 15.88
CA ASN A 142 29.65 -7.64 16.76
C ASN A 142 28.74 -8.65 16.03
N GLY A 143 28.84 -8.75 14.71
CA GLY A 143 28.02 -9.64 13.88
C GLY A 143 26.57 -9.19 13.70
N ARG A 144 26.17 -8.02 14.22
CA ARG A 144 24.84 -7.44 13.94
C ARG A 144 24.89 -6.62 12.66
N ARG A 145 23.79 -6.63 11.93
CA ARG A 145 23.58 -5.73 10.79
C ARG A 145 22.71 -4.56 11.26
N LYS A 146 23.09 -3.35 10.84
CA LYS A 146 22.31 -2.12 11.09
C LYS A 146 21.83 -1.55 9.77
N ALA A 147 20.68 -0.90 9.77
CA ALA A 147 20.18 -0.14 8.63
C ALA A 147 20.04 1.34 8.95
N MET A 148 20.28 2.13 7.91
CA MET A 148 19.89 3.53 7.85
C MET A 148 18.47 3.61 7.30
N PHE A 149 17.61 4.32 8.01
CA PHE A 149 16.21 4.48 7.63
C PHE A 149 15.94 5.93 7.19
N SER A 150 14.97 6.10 6.29
CA SER A 150 14.59 7.41 5.79
C SER A 150 14.12 8.33 6.92
N GLY A 151 14.81 9.46 7.12
CA GLY A 151 14.47 10.40 8.19
C GLY A 151 14.88 9.96 9.60
N SER A 152 15.71 8.91 9.73
CA SER A 152 16.41 8.59 10.99
C SER A 152 17.84 9.12 10.95
N ALA A 153 18.30 9.76 12.03
CA ALA A 153 19.70 10.10 12.22
C ALA A 153 20.52 8.92 12.76
N GLU A 154 19.86 7.99 13.46
CA GLU A 154 20.53 6.84 14.08
C GLU A 154 20.23 5.54 13.33
N PRO A 155 21.26 4.70 13.12
CA PRO A 155 21.08 3.41 12.47
C PRO A 155 20.43 2.40 13.43
N GLY A 156 19.29 1.83 13.02
CA GLY A 156 18.60 0.77 13.77
C GLY A 156 19.16 -0.62 13.44
N LEU A 157 18.86 -1.63 14.26
CA LEU A 157 19.20 -3.02 13.94
C LEU A 157 18.36 -3.49 12.73
N TRP A 158 19.00 -4.18 11.78
CA TRP A 158 18.36 -4.63 10.54
C TRP A 158 18.77 -6.05 10.15
N GLY A 159 17.79 -6.92 9.92
CA GLY A 159 18.02 -8.30 9.45
C GLY A 159 18.27 -8.36 7.93
N PRO A 160 18.96 -9.40 7.41
CA PRO A 160 19.35 -9.46 6.00
C PRO A 160 18.24 -9.50 4.95
N HIS A 161 17.03 -9.94 5.30
CA HIS A 161 15.91 -10.01 4.38
C HIS A 161 14.63 -9.70 5.15
N ILE A 162 14.13 -8.48 4.95
CA ILE A 162 12.72 -8.11 5.14
C ILE A 162 12.15 -7.90 6.55
N LEU A 163 11.08 -7.11 6.57
CA LEU A 163 10.24 -6.71 7.70
C LEU A 163 9.25 -7.85 8.08
N CYS A 164 9.72 -9.09 8.23
CA CYS A 164 8.90 -10.24 8.60
C CYS A 164 9.13 -10.63 10.08
N VAL A 165 8.06 -10.81 10.85
CA VAL A 165 8.10 -11.15 12.28
C VAL A 165 7.34 -12.45 12.53
N GLY A 166 7.94 -13.36 13.32
CA GLY A 166 7.35 -14.63 13.75
C GLY A 166 7.52 -14.88 15.25
N ASN A 167 7.07 -16.05 15.74
CA ASN A 167 7.00 -16.38 17.17
C ASN A 167 8.35 -16.41 17.92
N LEU A 168 9.50 -16.45 17.21
CA LEU A 168 10.85 -16.40 17.82
C LEU A 168 11.59 -15.07 17.56
N GLY A 169 10.91 -14.04 17.03
CA GLY A 169 11.50 -12.73 16.72
C GLY A 169 11.45 -12.35 15.23
N VAL A 170 12.26 -11.38 14.80
CA VAL A 170 12.41 -11.02 13.39
C VAL A 170 13.13 -12.17 12.68
N HIS A 171 12.46 -12.83 11.75
CA HIS A 171 13.04 -13.92 10.95
C HIS A 171 13.42 -13.42 9.56
N VAL A 172 14.52 -13.95 9.07
CA VAL A 172 15.23 -13.57 7.85
C VAL A 172 15.13 -14.71 6.86
#